data_AF-A0A350X9G9-F1
#
_entry.id   AF-A0A350X9G9-F1
#
_cell.length_a   1.000
_cell.length_b   1.000
_cell.length_c   1.000
_cell.angle_alpha   90.00
_cell.angle_beta   90.00
_cell.angle_gamma   90.00
#
_symmetry.space_group_name_H-M   'P 1'
#
loop_
_entity.id
_entity.type
_entity.pdbx_description
1 polymer ?
#
loop_
_entity_poly.entity_id
_entity_poly.type
_entity_poly.pdbx_seq_one_letter_code
_entity_poly.pdbx_strand_id
1 'polypeptide(L)' 'QQIEEHRDRSITLRMKVTGLNDLKRWVLGYGKGAIVKSPPELVQLVREEVEAMSRYYCCTGVV' A
#
# COMPACT_ATOMS: atom_id res chain seq x y z
N GLN A 1 -8.73 4.26 15.46
CA GLN A 1 -7.36 4.24 14.89
C GLN A 1 -6.34 4.37 16.03
N GLN A 2 -5.10 3.94 15.82
CA GLN A 2 -3.97 4.04 16.74
C GLN A 2 -2.71 4.37 15.92
N ILE A 3 -1.86 5.24 16.46
CA ILE A 3 -0.63 5.71 15.83
C ILE A 3 0.52 5.39 16.77
N GLU A 4 1.58 4.81 16.22
CA GLU A 4 2.85 4.57 16.90
C GLU A 4 3.96 5.25 16.11
N GLU A 5 4.66 6.18 16.76
CA GLU A 5 5.82 6.87 16.20
C GLU A 5 7.09 6.08 16.51
N HIS A 6 7.97 5.98 15.52
CA HIS A 6 9.25 5.28 15.63
C HIS A 6 10.41 6.27 15.71
N ARG A 7 11.55 5.83 16.28
CA ARG A 7 12.76 6.68 16.41
C ARG A 7 13.31 7.17 15.08
N ASP A 8 13.08 6.43 14.00
CA ASP A 8 13.47 6.79 12.63
C ASP A 8 12.51 7.80 11.97
N ARG A 9 11.54 8.32 12.75
CA ARG A 9 10.45 9.22 12.32
C ARG A 9 9.44 8.57 11.37
N SER A 10 9.47 7.24 11.21
CA SER A 10 8.36 6.53 10.58
C SER A 10 7.17 6.40 11.53
N ILE A 11 6.01 6.09 10.97
CA ILE A 11 4.76 5.93 11.73
C ILE A 11 4.13 4.58 11.36
N THR A 12 3.68 3.84 12.37
CA THR A 12 2.77 2.71 12.19
C THR A 12 1.35 3.14 12.53
N LEU A 13 0.46 3.06 11.54
CA LEU A 13 -0.96 3.36 11.66
C LEU A 13 -1.76 2.06 11.71
N ARG A 14 -2.52 1.86 12.80
CA ARG A 14 -3.46 0.74 12.96
C ARG A 14 -4.88 1.29 12.96
N MET A 15 -5.77 0.74 12.16
CA MET A 15 -7.15 1.20 12.09
C MET A 15 -8.11 0.05 11.79
N LYS A 16 -9.37 0.24 12.18
CA LYS A 16 -10.48 -0.59 11.71
C LYS A 16 -11.13 0.15 10.56
N VAL A 17 -11.32 -0.53 9.44
CA VAL A 17 -11.96 0.00 8.23
C VAL A 17 -13.11 -0.92 7.84
N THR A 18 -14.08 -0.38 7.11
CA THR A 18 -15.24 -1.12 6.61
C THR A 18 -14.94 -1.89 5.33
N GLY A 19 -13.85 -1.56 4.61
CA GLY A 19 -13.47 -2.23 3.37
C GLY A 19 -11.99 -2.08 3.04
N LEU A 20 -11.39 -3.15 2.49
CA LEU A 20 -9.98 -3.16 2.11
C LEU A 20 -9.67 -2.40 0.82
N ASN A 21 -10.64 -2.25 -0.09
CA ASN A 21 -10.42 -1.58 -1.37
C ASN A 21 -10.14 -0.08 -1.24
N ASP A 22 -10.86 0.62 -0.35
CA ASP A 22 -10.60 2.05 -0.12
C ASP A 22 -9.25 2.26 0.57
N LEU A 23 -8.90 1.37 1.52
CA LEU A 23 -7.59 1.38 2.15
C LEU A 23 -6.47 1.05 1.16
N LYS A 24 -6.68 0.11 0.22
CA LYS A 24 -5.76 -0.19 -0.88
C LYS A 24 -5.48 1.07 -1.71
N ARG A 25 -6.54 1.78 -2.15
CA ARG A 25 -6.40 3.03 -2.92
C ARG A 25 -5.63 4.10 -2.15
N TRP A 26 -5.92 4.24 -0.86
CA TRP A 26 -5.21 5.16 0.02
C TRP A 26 -3.72 4.81 0.08
N VAL A 27 -3.37 3.54 0.37
CA VAL A 27 -1.98 3.06 0.40
C VAL A 27 -1.26 3.35 -0.92
N LEU A 28 -1.87 2.98 -2.05
CA LEU A 28 -1.28 3.18 -3.38
C LEU A 28 -1.07 4.66 -3.70
N GLY A 29 -1.92 5.55 -3.19
CA GLY A 29 -1.75 7.00 -3.32
C GLY A 29 -0.46 7.55 -2.70
N TYR A 30 0.06 6.89 -1.65
CA TYR A 30 1.38 7.23 -1.07
C TYR A 30 2.55 6.60 -1.85
N GLY A 31 2.27 5.68 -2.78
CA GLY A 31 3.29 4.89 -3.47
C GLY A 31 4.25 4.23 -2.47
N LYS A 32 5.56 4.41 -2.66
CA LYS A 32 6.59 3.86 -1.77
C LYS A 32 6.58 4.43 -0.34
N GLY A 33 5.83 5.50 -0.09
CA GLY A 33 5.73 6.15 1.23
C GLY A 33 4.87 5.39 2.24
N ALA A 34 4.09 4.39 1.81
CA ALA A 34 3.29 3.54 2.70
C ALA A 34 3.57 2.06 2.43
N ILE A 35 3.70 1.26 3.50
CA ILE A 35 3.93 -0.19 3.41
C ILE A 35 2.91 -0.90 4.29
N VAL A 36 2.10 -1.77 3.69
CA VAL A 36 1.15 -2.61 4.42
C VAL A 36 1.92 -3.71 5.14
N LYS A 37 1.73 -3.82 6.46
CA LYS A 37 2.28 -4.91 7.28
C LYS A 37 1.26 -6.01 7.57
N SER A 38 -0.03 -5.66 7.63
CA SER A 38 -1.14 -6.57 7.94
C SER A 38 -2.48 -5.89 7.60
N PRO A 39 -3.57 -6.65 7.40
CA PRO A 39 -3.61 -8.12 7.38
C PRO A 39 -3.11 -8.68 6.03
N PRO A 40 -2.81 -9.99 5.91
CA PRO A 40 -2.22 -10.58 4.71
C PRO A 40 -3.02 -10.33 3.43
N GLU A 41 -4.34 -10.27 3.53
CA GLU A 41 -5.24 -10.03 2.40
C GLU A 41 -5.02 -8.63 1.80
N LEU A 42 -4.77 -7.61 2.63
CA LEU A 42 -4.45 -6.27 2.14
C LEU A 42 -3.06 -6.21 1.51
N VAL A 43 -2.10 -6.96 2.07
CA VAL A 43 -0.75 -7.08 1.48
C VAL A 43 -0.84 -7.69 0.08
N GLN A 44 -1.64 -8.75 -0.08
CA GLN A 44 -1.88 -9.40 -1.37
C GLN A 44 -2.53 -8.44 -2.37
N LEU A 45 -3.60 -7.74 -1.97
CA LEU A 45 -4.28 -6.78 -2.84
C LEU A 45 -3.36 -5.66 -3.37
N VAL A 46 -2.47 -5.13 -2.52
CA VAL A 46 -1.51 -4.10 -2.96
C VAL A 46 -0.44 -4.68 -3.87
N ARG A 47 0.06 -5.88 -3.56
CA ARG A 47 1.05 -6.58 -4.41
C ARG A 47 0.51 -6.84 -5.81
N GLU A 48 -0.69 -7.43 -5.91
CA GLU A 48 -1.33 -7.75 -7.19
C GLU A 48 -1.54 -6.50 -8.04
N GLU A 49 -1.96 -5.38 -7.44
CA GLU A 49 -2.12 -4.11 -8.15
C GLU A 49 -0.78 -3.59 -8.68
N VAL A 50 0.26 -3.55 -7.85
CA VAL A 50 1.59 -3.08 -8.26
C VAL A 50 2.20 -3.98 -9.34
N GLU A 51 2.03 -5.30 -9.23
CA GLU A 51 2.45 -6.25 -10.26
C GLU A 51 1.73 -6.01 -11.58
N ALA A 52 0.41 -5.79 -11.57
CA ALA A 52 -0.35 -5.46 -12.77
C ALA A 52 0.12 -4.14 -13.39
N MET A 53 0.29 -3.09 -12.57
CA MET A 53 0.81 -1.79 -13.02
C MET A 53 2.22 -1.92 -13.62
N SER A 54 3.08 -2.71 -12.99
CA SER A 54 4.47 -2.88 -13.44
C SER A 54 4.56 -3.40 -14.87
N ARG A 55 3.60 -4.21 -15.32
CA ARG A 55 3.55 -4.71 -16.71
C ARG A 55 3.43 -3.58 -17.73
N TYR A 56 2.80 -2.47 -17.37
CA TYR A 56 2.64 -1.30 -18.22
C TYR A 56 3.79 -0.30 -18.11
N TYR A 57 4.46 -0.22 -16.96
CA TYR A 57 5.47 0.82 -16.68
C TYR A 57 6.92 0.32 -16.61
N CYS A 58 7.17 -0.99 -16.50
CA CYS A 58 8.51 -1.56 -16.31
C CYS A 58 9.28 -1.72 -17.63
N CYS A 59 8.58 -2.01 -18.73
CA CYS A 59 9.18 -2.03 -20.05
C CYS A 59 9.15 -0.62 -20.64
N THR A 60 10.31 0.03 -20.73
CA THR A 60 10.49 1.24 -21.54
C THR A 60 10.24 0.89 -23.01
N GLY A 61 8.99 1.02 -23.46
CA GLY A 61 8.61 0.80 -24.84
C GLY A 61 7.11 0.69 -25.03
N VAL A 62 6.51 1.79 -25.48
CA VAL A 62 5.17 1.91 -26.07
C VAL A 62 4.00 2.00 -25.08
N VAL A 63 3.70 3.25 -24.71
CA VAL A 63 2.41 3.86 -25.06
C VAL A 63 2.67 5.16 -25.81
#